data_AF-A0A1C5KIJ2-F1
#
_entry.id   AF-A0A1C5KIJ2-F1
#
_cell.length_a   1.000
_cell.length_b   1.000
_cell.length_c   1.000
_cell.angle_alpha   90.00
_cell.angle_beta   90.00
_cell.angle_gamma   90.00
#
_symmetry.space_group_name_H-M   'P 1'
#
loop_
_entity.id
_entity.type
_entity.pdbx_description
1 polymer ?
#
loop_
_entity_poly.entity_id
_entity_poly.type
_entity_poly.pdbx_seq_one_letter_code
_entity_poly.pdbx_strand_id
1 'polypeptide(L)'
;MDNLKEVFENMKQAIVEIKEKVPQRAGERLAKEVPHVIERAMTEFYFSYAPEKYNRTLGLYNGISDGVFCSIDRNKFELTVSSNMIPDHKHDSGEYIFNGAFEQGVHGTSEIFVSTPPWKIYEPKLEKMYENFVENELDKILSKI
;
A
#
# COMPACT_ATOMS: atom_id res chain seq x y z
N MET A 1 -46.67 -13.94 -5.31
CA MET A 1 -45.83 -14.51 -4.23
C MET A 1 -44.50 -15.03 -4.77
N ASP A 2 -44.42 -15.48 -6.02
CA ASP A 2 -43.18 -16.05 -6.58
C ASP A 2 -42.01 -15.04 -6.70
N ASN A 3 -42.30 -13.78 -7.03
CA ASN A 3 -41.29 -12.71 -7.13
C ASN A 3 -40.60 -12.38 -5.78
N LEU A 4 -41.32 -12.47 -4.65
CA LEU A 4 -40.75 -12.21 -3.32
C LEU A 4 -39.80 -13.32 -2.86
N LYS A 5 -40.08 -14.57 -3.24
CA LYS A 5 -39.18 -15.70 -2.93
C LYS A 5 -37.89 -15.60 -3.75
N GLU A 6 -38.01 -15.25 -5.02
CA GLU A 6 -36.86 -15.05 -5.91
C GLU A 6 -35.94 -13.93 -5.42
N VAL A 7 -36.50 -12.76 -5.06
CA VAL A 7 -35.75 -11.65 -4.47
C VAL A 7 -35.04 -12.08 -3.17
N PHE A 8 -35.71 -12.85 -2.31
CA PHE A 8 -35.11 -13.30 -1.05
C PHE A 8 -33.92 -14.27 -1.27
N GLU A 9 -34.03 -15.18 -2.23
CA GLU A 9 -32.91 -16.07 -2.59
C GLU A 9 -31.76 -15.30 -3.25
N ASN A 10 -32.06 -14.33 -4.12
CA ASN A 10 -31.04 -13.45 -4.71
C ASN A 10 -30.30 -12.64 -3.64
N MET A 11 -31.01 -12.12 -2.63
CA MET A 11 -30.41 -11.42 -1.50
C MET A 11 -29.49 -12.32 -0.65
N LYS A 12 -29.88 -13.57 -0.37
CA LYS A 12 -29.01 -14.51 0.34
C LYS A 12 -27.73 -14.78 -0.42
N GLN A 13 -27.84 -15.02 -1.73
CA GLN A 13 -26.69 -15.28 -2.59
C GLN A 13 -25.77 -14.06 -2.65
N ALA A 14 -26.34 -12.86 -2.74
CA ALA A 14 -25.59 -11.61 -2.71
C ALA A 14 -24.84 -11.42 -1.39
N ILE A 15 -25.45 -11.71 -0.23
CA ILE A 15 -24.78 -11.61 1.07
C ILE A 15 -23.55 -12.52 1.14
N VAL A 16 -23.64 -13.75 0.62
CA VAL A 16 -22.50 -14.67 0.55
C VAL A 16 -21.42 -14.11 -0.36
N GLU A 17 -21.78 -13.61 -1.54
CA GLU A 17 -20.81 -13.03 -2.47
C GLU A 17 -20.13 -11.79 -1.89
N ILE A 18 -20.88 -10.93 -1.20
CA ILE A 18 -20.34 -9.74 -0.52
C ILE A 18 -19.33 -10.15 0.54
N LYS A 19 -19.63 -11.15 1.38
CA LYS A 19 -18.72 -11.56 2.46
C LYS A 19 -17.46 -12.23 1.96
N GLU A 20 -17.55 -13.03 0.90
CA GLU A 20 -16.44 -13.89 0.49
C GLU A 20 -15.64 -13.33 -0.69
N LYS A 21 -16.27 -12.60 -1.61
CA LYS A 21 -15.64 -12.19 -2.87
C LYS A 21 -15.29 -10.72 -2.93
N VAL A 22 -16.04 -9.85 -2.27
CA VAL A 22 -15.77 -8.40 -2.33
C VAL A 22 -14.41 -8.05 -1.72
N PRO A 23 -14.06 -8.47 -0.48
CA PRO A 23 -12.75 -8.18 0.11
C PRO A 23 -11.60 -8.73 -0.73
N GLN A 24 -11.74 -9.97 -1.20
CA GLN A 24 -10.76 -10.63 -2.05
C GLN A 24 -10.52 -9.87 -3.36
N ARG A 25 -11.58 -9.52 -4.11
CA ARG A 25 -11.47 -8.79 -5.37
C ARG A 25 -10.93 -7.38 -5.18
N ALA A 26 -11.33 -6.69 -4.11
CA ALA A 26 -10.81 -5.37 -3.76
C ALA A 26 -9.31 -5.44 -3.41
N GLY A 27 -8.90 -6.44 -2.63
CA GLY A 27 -7.49 -6.70 -2.30
C GLY A 27 -6.64 -7.02 -3.53
N GLU A 28 -7.16 -7.85 -4.45
CA GLU A 28 -6.47 -8.20 -5.70
C GLU A 28 -6.27 -6.98 -6.60
N ARG A 29 -7.22 -6.04 -6.61
CA ARG A 29 -7.09 -4.77 -7.31
C ARG A 29 -6.07 -3.87 -6.60
N LEU A 30 -6.13 -3.78 -5.28
CA LEU A 30 -5.19 -2.99 -4.48
C LEU A 30 -3.74 -3.44 -4.68
N ALA A 31 -3.48 -4.76 -4.67
CA ALA A 31 -2.15 -5.33 -4.86
C ALA A 31 -1.49 -4.87 -6.18
N LYS A 32 -2.28 -4.67 -7.25
CA LYS A 32 -1.77 -4.19 -8.55
C LYS A 32 -1.37 -2.72 -8.51
N GLU A 33 -1.95 -1.94 -7.60
CA GLU A 33 -1.70 -0.51 -7.48
C GLU A 33 -0.56 -0.20 -6.52
N VAL A 34 -0.27 -1.08 -5.56
CA VAL A 34 0.78 -0.90 -4.55
C VAL A 34 2.11 -0.41 -5.13
N PRO A 35 2.69 -1.02 -6.19
CA PRO A 35 3.96 -0.56 -6.74
C PRO A 35 3.94 0.92 -7.14
N HIS A 36 2.86 1.37 -7.79
CA HIS A 36 2.70 2.75 -8.23
C HIS A 36 2.50 3.73 -7.08
N VAL A 37 1.77 3.32 -6.03
CA VAL A 37 1.54 4.18 -4.86
C VAL A 37 2.83 4.34 -4.06
N ILE A 38 3.60 3.26 -3.89
CA ILE A 38 4.88 3.29 -3.20
C ILE A 38 5.92 4.09 -4.00
N GLU A 39 6.02 3.89 -5.31
CA GLU A 39 6.89 4.69 -6.18
C GLU A 39 6.63 6.20 -6.01
N ARG A 40 5.37 6.61 -6.02
CA ARG A 40 4.98 8.01 -5.80
C ARG A 40 5.33 8.49 -4.40
N ALA A 41 5.08 7.69 -3.37
CA ALA A 41 5.42 8.04 -1.99
C ALA A 41 6.93 8.23 -1.79
N MET A 42 7.73 7.34 -2.37
CA MET A 42 9.19 7.47 -2.36
C MET A 42 9.64 8.72 -3.11
N THR A 43 9.03 8.99 -4.26
CA THR A 43 9.31 10.20 -5.05
C THR A 43 9.00 11.47 -4.24
N GLU A 44 7.84 11.55 -3.59
CA GLU A 44 7.45 12.63 -2.69
C GLU A 44 8.45 12.77 -1.52
N PHE A 45 8.87 11.66 -0.91
CA PHE A 45 9.90 11.64 0.13
C PHE A 45 11.23 12.24 -0.35
N TYR A 46 11.74 11.85 -1.52
CA TYR A 46 13.00 12.39 -2.05
C TYR A 46 12.90 13.84 -2.55
N PHE A 47 11.72 14.29 -2.96
CA PHE A 47 11.48 15.69 -3.33
C PHE A 47 11.30 16.62 -2.13
N SER A 48 10.99 16.08 -0.95
CA SER A 48 10.80 16.88 0.26
C SER A 48 12.05 17.62 0.73
N TYR A 49 13.25 17.19 0.32
CA TYR A 49 14.52 17.85 0.64
C TYR A 49 15.27 18.35 -0.60
N ALA A 50 16.00 19.45 -0.39
CA ALA A 50 16.86 20.05 -1.40
C ALA A 50 18.16 19.26 -1.54
N PRO A 51 18.53 18.79 -2.76
CA PRO A 51 19.73 18.00 -2.96
C PRO A 51 21.03 18.81 -2.78
N GLU A 52 20.93 20.14 -2.71
CA GLU A 52 22.04 21.05 -2.43
C GLU A 52 22.71 20.78 -1.07
N LYS A 53 21.96 20.21 -0.11
CA LYS A 53 22.48 19.84 1.22
C LYS A 53 22.83 18.34 1.34
N TYR A 54 22.10 17.47 0.63
CA TYR A 54 22.34 16.02 0.64
C TYR A 54 22.16 15.44 -0.76
N ASN A 55 23.15 14.68 -1.25
CA ASN A 55 22.99 13.96 -2.51
C ASN A 55 21.91 12.88 -2.36
N ARG A 56 20.98 12.82 -3.33
CA ARG A 56 19.97 11.77 -3.38
C ARG A 56 20.61 10.43 -3.70
N THR A 57 20.75 9.59 -2.70
CA THR A 57 21.09 8.17 -2.88
C THR A 57 19.79 7.41 -3.04
N LEU A 58 19.49 6.93 -4.25
CA LEU A 58 18.27 6.16 -4.55
C LEU A 58 18.32 4.72 -3.99
N GLY A 59 19.21 4.44 -3.03
CA GLY A 59 19.37 3.10 -2.41
C GLY A 59 18.11 2.66 -1.68
N LEU A 60 17.45 3.57 -0.95
CA LEU A 60 16.17 3.28 -0.32
C LEU A 60 15.08 3.05 -1.38
N TYR A 61 15.00 3.91 -2.40
CA TYR A 61 14.04 3.72 -3.51
C TYR A 61 14.18 2.34 -4.16
N ASN A 62 15.39 1.94 -4.52
CA ASN A 62 15.66 0.66 -5.18
C ASN A 62 15.31 -0.51 -4.24
N GLY A 63 15.78 -0.47 -2.99
CA GLY A 63 15.52 -1.54 -2.03
C GLY A 63 14.04 -1.68 -1.67
N ILE A 64 13.29 -0.58 -1.56
CA ILE A 64 11.85 -0.62 -1.33
C ILE A 64 11.11 -1.15 -2.56
N SER A 65 11.50 -0.74 -3.78
CA SER A 65 10.87 -1.21 -5.02
C SER A 65 10.99 -2.73 -5.19
N ASP A 66 12.13 -3.31 -4.79
CA ASP A 66 12.40 -4.75 -4.87
C ASP A 66 11.97 -5.52 -3.59
N GLY A 67 11.76 -4.81 -2.48
CA GLY A 67 11.48 -5.37 -1.15
C GLY A 67 10.03 -5.28 -0.70
N VAL A 68 9.11 -4.92 -1.61
CA VAL A 68 7.68 -4.84 -1.36
C VAL A 68 6.98 -6.12 -1.79
N PHE A 69 6.24 -6.71 -0.85
CA PHE A 69 5.46 -7.92 -1.08
C PHE A 69 4.03 -7.72 -0.61
N CYS A 70 3.07 -8.15 -1.42
CA CYS A 70 1.66 -8.15 -1.06
C CYS A 70 1.19 -9.59 -0.85
N SER A 71 0.43 -9.82 0.22
CA SER A 71 -0.29 -11.07 0.46
C SER A 71 -1.78 -10.76 0.61
N ILE A 72 -2.63 -11.67 0.11
CA ILE A 72 -4.08 -11.56 0.24
C ILE A 72 -4.58 -12.91 0.74
N ASP A 73 -5.11 -12.91 1.96
CA ASP A 73 -5.97 -13.97 2.47
C ASP A 73 -7.40 -13.41 2.57
N ARG A 74 -8.42 -14.27 2.58
CA ARG A 74 -9.85 -13.97 2.37
C ARG A 74 -10.35 -12.64 2.95
N ASN A 75 -9.86 -12.26 4.13
CA ASN A 75 -10.25 -11.03 4.84
C ASN A 75 -9.06 -10.14 5.23
N LYS A 76 -7.85 -10.42 4.73
CA LYS A 76 -6.62 -9.76 5.12
C LYS A 76 -5.78 -9.41 3.90
N PHE A 77 -5.53 -8.12 3.75
CA PHE A 77 -4.48 -7.62 2.88
C PHE A 77 -3.25 -7.34 3.73
N GLU A 78 -2.10 -7.91 3.36
CA GLU A 78 -0.83 -7.60 4.01
C GLU A 78 0.12 -6.96 3.00
N LEU A 79 0.72 -5.85 3.42
CA LEU A 79 1.84 -5.23 2.73
C LEU A 79 3.07 -5.41 3.61
N THR A 80 4.06 -6.12 3.09
CA THR A 80 5.36 -6.26 3.73
C THR A 80 6.38 -5.43 2.98
N VAL A 81 7.14 -4.64 3.72
CA VAL A 81 8.27 -3.87 3.20
C VAL A 81 9.51 -4.32 3.97
N SER A 82 10.52 -4.81 3.24
CA SER A 82 11.71 -5.41 3.85
C SER A 82 12.96 -4.56 3.63
N SER A 83 13.77 -4.42 4.67
CA SER A 83 15.11 -3.82 4.58
C SER A 83 16.15 -4.73 3.91
N ASN A 84 15.84 -6.02 3.71
CA ASN A 84 16.79 -7.00 3.16
C ASN A 84 17.27 -6.66 1.74
N MET A 85 16.48 -5.86 1.01
CA MET A 85 16.82 -5.42 -0.35
C MET A 85 17.55 -4.07 -0.37
N ILE A 86 17.75 -3.43 0.78
CA ILE A 86 18.50 -2.18 0.90
C ILE A 86 19.97 -2.52 1.12
N PRO A 87 20.88 -2.09 0.25
CA PRO A 87 22.29 -2.39 0.39
C PRO A 87 22.90 -1.64 1.59
N ASP A 88 23.86 -2.28 2.25
CA ASP A 88 24.72 -1.62 3.24
C ASP A 88 25.59 -0.56 2.55
N HIS A 89 25.80 0.57 3.23
CA HIS A 89 26.58 1.70 2.73
C HIS A 89 27.64 2.16 3.71
N LYS A 90 28.91 1.78 3.48
CA LYS A 90 30.13 2.17 4.23
C LYS A 90 30.03 2.03 5.75
N HIS A 91 29.29 2.93 6.41
CA HIS A 91 29.11 3.04 7.85
C HIS A 91 27.68 2.76 8.31
N ASP A 92 26.73 2.66 7.39
CA ASP A 92 25.30 2.49 7.65
C ASP A 92 24.81 1.13 7.12
N SER A 93 24.12 0.35 7.96
CA SER A 93 23.46 -0.88 7.50
C SER A 93 22.17 -0.57 6.75
N GLY A 94 21.74 -1.48 5.88
CA GLY A 94 20.44 -1.38 5.20
C GLY A 94 19.27 -1.25 6.18
N GLU A 95 19.34 -1.94 7.32
CA GLU A 95 18.37 -1.79 8.42
C GLU A 95 18.41 -0.40 9.06
N TYR A 96 19.59 0.17 9.29
CA TYR A 96 19.71 1.52 9.83
C TYR A 96 19.14 2.57 8.86
N ILE A 97 19.42 2.41 7.57
CA ILE A 97 18.87 3.26 6.51
C ILE A 97 17.34 3.12 6.45
N PHE A 98 16.83 1.89 6.54
CA PHE A 98 15.39 1.63 6.59
C PHE A 98 14.75 2.32 7.80
N ASN A 99 15.25 2.06 9.01
CA ASN A 99 14.69 2.63 10.24
C ASN A 99 14.80 4.16 10.27
N GLY A 100 15.90 4.74 9.78
CA GLY A 100 16.04 6.20 9.71
C GLY A 100 15.13 6.82 8.66
N ALA A 101 15.26 6.39 7.41
CA ALA A 101 14.62 7.07 6.29
C ALA A 101 13.18 6.59 6.05
N PHE A 102 12.93 5.28 6.09
CA PHE A 102 11.60 4.73 5.84
C PHE A 102 10.66 4.91 7.04
N GLU A 103 11.10 4.59 8.26
CA GLU A 103 10.25 4.67 9.45
C GLU A 103 10.16 6.08 10.03
N GLN A 104 11.28 6.81 10.06
CA GLN A 104 11.37 8.11 10.75
C GLN A 104 11.41 9.32 9.80
N GLY A 105 11.56 9.10 8.48
CA GLY A 105 11.62 10.19 7.51
C GLY A 105 12.90 11.02 7.57
N VAL A 106 13.99 10.46 8.10
CA VAL A 106 15.28 11.14 8.29
C VAL A 106 16.12 11.09 7.02
N HIS A 107 16.75 12.23 6.70
CA HIS A 107 17.70 12.37 5.60
C HIS A 107 19.09 12.78 6.14
N GLY A 108 20.14 12.06 5.71
CA GLY A 108 21.55 12.42 5.99
C GLY A 108 22.10 11.98 7.35
N THR A 109 23.43 11.97 7.50
CA THR A 109 24.17 11.36 8.62
C THR A 109 24.75 12.35 9.66
N SER A 110 24.50 13.66 9.55
CA SER A 110 25.03 14.63 10.54
C SER A 110 24.27 15.95 10.68
N GLU A 111 23.46 16.33 9.71
CA GLU A 111 22.52 17.44 9.79
C GLU A 111 21.16 16.88 9.36
N ILE A 112 20.30 16.58 10.33
CA ILE A 112 19.09 15.78 10.09
C ILE A 112 18.00 16.67 9.50
N PHE A 113 17.63 16.44 8.24
CA PHE A 113 16.34 16.89 7.73
C PHE A 113 15.30 15.80 8.00
N VAL A 114 14.13 16.18 8.52
CA VAL A 114 13.03 15.27 8.80
C VAL A 114 11.87 15.63 7.89
N SER A 115 11.44 14.68 7.06
CA SER A 115 10.23 14.78 6.26
C SER A 115 9.17 13.81 6.75
N THR A 116 8.01 13.82 6.09
CA THR A 116 7.04 12.74 6.25
C THR A 116 7.69 11.41 5.83
N PRO A 117 7.66 10.37 6.68
CA PRO A 117 8.13 9.03 6.33
C PRO A 117 7.34 8.46 5.14
N PRO A 118 7.98 7.69 4.24
CA PRO A 118 7.32 7.09 3.08
C PRO A 118 6.01 6.33 3.38
N TRP A 119 5.96 5.55 4.47
CA TRP A 119 4.75 4.78 4.81
C TRP A 119 3.56 5.66 5.15
N LYS A 120 3.79 6.79 5.83
CA LYS A 120 2.74 7.77 6.13
C LYS A 120 2.21 8.48 4.87
N ILE A 121 2.92 8.38 3.75
CA ILE A 121 2.50 8.94 2.46
C ILE A 121 1.61 7.94 1.70
N TYR A 122 1.98 6.65 1.65
CA TYR A 122 1.23 5.66 0.87
C TYR A 122 0.06 5.03 1.64
N GLU A 123 0.16 4.83 2.96
CA GLU A 123 -0.84 4.11 3.76
C GLU A 123 -2.26 4.69 3.58
N PRO A 124 -2.51 6.01 3.83
CA PRO A 124 -3.85 6.57 3.66
C PRO A 124 -4.33 6.54 2.20
N LYS A 125 -3.40 6.54 1.23
CA LYS A 125 -3.74 6.40 -0.20
C LYS A 125 -4.24 4.99 -0.48
N LEU A 126 -3.57 3.96 0.05
CA LEU A 126 -3.98 2.56 -0.10
C LEU A 126 -5.31 2.27 0.58
N GLU A 127 -5.53 2.78 1.80
CA GLU A 127 -6.80 2.62 2.52
C GLU A 127 -7.97 3.17 1.70
N LYS A 128 -7.86 4.43 1.24
CA LYS A 128 -8.90 5.05 0.43
C LYS A 128 -9.14 4.32 -0.90
N MET A 129 -8.09 3.79 -1.53
CA MET A 129 -8.24 3.00 -2.75
C MET A 129 -8.97 1.69 -2.49
N TYR A 130 -8.67 1.02 -1.38
CA TYR A 130 -9.36 -0.19 -0.97
C TYR A 130 -10.86 0.07 -0.74
N GLU A 131 -11.21 1.13 0.01
CA GLU A 131 -12.61 1.54 0.22
C GLU A 131 -13.34 1.73 -1.11
N ASN A 132 -12.76 2.51 -2.03
CA ASN A 132 -13.34 2.72 -3.36
C ASN A 132 -13.50 1.40 -4.14
N PHE A 133 -12.56 0.46 -4.02
CA PHE A 133 -12.67 -0.83 -4.69
C PHE A 133 -13.76 -1.70 -4.08
N VAL A 134 -13.92 -1.69 -2.76
CA VAL A 134 -15.03 -2.36 -2.07
C VAL A 134 -16.37 -1.79 -2.55
N GLU A 135 -16.55 -0.46 -2.53
CA GLU A 135 -17.78 0.19 -3.01
C GLU A 135 -18.12 -0.21 -4.44
N ASN A 136 -17.14 -0.15 -5.34
CA ASN A 136 -17.33 -0.55 -6.74
C ASN A 136 -17.73 -2.02 -6.90
N GLU A 137 -17.23 -2.94 -6.06
CA GLU A 137 -17.62 -4.35 -6.12
C GLU A 137 -19.00 -4.59 -5.48
N LEU A 138 -19.36 -3.85 -4.43
CA LEU A 138 -20.69 -3.87 -3.84
C LEU A 138 -21.75 -3.43 -4.85
N ASP A 139 -21.53 -2.30 -5.53
CA ASP A 139 -22.48 -1.76 -6.52
C ASP A 139 -22.78 -2.76 -7.64
N LYS A 140 -21.77 -3.49 -8.12
CA LYS A 140 -21.93 -4.54 -9.15
C LYS A 140 -22.77 -5.73 -8.70
N ILE A 141 -22.78 -6.04 -7.41
CA ILE A 141 -23.57 -7.15 -6.85
C ILE A 141 -24.99 -6.66 -6.60
N LEU A 142 -25.13 -5.51 -5.95
CA LEU A 142 -26.43 -4.94 -5.59
C LEU A 142 -27.26 -4.54 -6.82
N SER A 143 -26.63 -4.15 -7.93
CA SER A 143 -27.34 -3.84 -9.18
C SER A 143 -28.00 -5.06 -9.86
N LYS A 144 -27.78 -6.28 -9.34
CA LYS A 144 -28.32 -7.53 -9.90
C LYS A 144 -29.44 -8.13 -9.05
N ILE A 145 -29.75 -7.51 -7.91
CA ILE A 145 -30.84 -7.89 -7.00
C ILE A 145 -32.09 -7.12 -7.41
#